data_AF-A0AAD7KE93-F1
#
_entry.id   AF-A0AAD7KE93-F1
#
_cell.length_a   1.000
_cell.length_b   1.000
_cell.length_c   1.000
_cell.angle_alpha   90.00
_cell.angle_beta   90.00
_cell.angle_gamma   90.00
#
_symmetry.space_group_name_H-M   'P 1'
#
loop_
_entity.id
_entity.type
_entity.pdbx_description
1 polymer ?
#
loop_
_entity_poly.entity_id
_entity_poly.type
_entity_poly.pdbx_seq_one_letter_code
_entity_poly.pdbx_strand_id
1 'polypeptide(L)'
;MTHLQTLKRMVLSNPFYTFEFFPPRTDQGFENLISRISRLSALNPLAVSITWGAGGSTKDRSLDLAGVTQAEYGLDTVLHLTCTNMEQGMVDNALKAAKDRGIENILALRGDPPRGEEEWIPTDPRFTHGADLVSYIRSLPEYSSQFCIGVAAYPDDDQQAGISFLKAKVDAGADFIVTQLFYDVDGFLKWVQKVRGAGITVPIIPGIMPIQTYSSFLRLTKLCGTRVPDLVMNALDPIRHDDQLVKDYGVKLAVDMIKRLTTEGGIPGVHLCTLNLEKSVQRVLEGLKWTNSTEIIHNKLIEEIPTQNDLAVTPSNATSSAKIGLANLPVVEGEAGRGELNNAATWDDFPNGRFGDFKSPAFGSSGLWGGPAIGHAEIISQCGHPRTLDDLTAIFLDYLHSKILMTPFSPAPLSPESLMILPHLERLTRRGWWTVGSQPTVDGASSSDEVVGWGPRAGYVFQKGFVEFFCTAEEVDGIERRASEHGNGWGEFRGNVPEGGRNAVTWGVFPGQEIAQTTIIERESFLSWKEEAFSIWSEWASLYRPQSEERRLLESVRDERWLVSIVHHDYRDPQALWTFLCDET
;
A
#
# COMPACT_ATOMS: atom_id res chain seq x y z
N MET A 1 -6.17 -32.82 4.09
CA MET A 1 -5.08 -32.87 3.10
C MET A 1 -5.34 -31.72 2.15
N THR A 2 -4.63 -30.60 2.29
CA THR A 2 -4.86 -29.40 1.47
C THR A 2 -4.52 -29.63 0.01
N HIS A 3 -5.05 -28.79 -0.88
CA HIS A 3 -4.68 -28.79 -2.29
C HIS A 3 -3.17 -28.54 -2.46
N LEU A 4 -2.57 -27.71 -1.60
CA LEU A 4 -1.12 -27.45 -1.61
C LEU A 4 -0.29 -28.69 -1.26
N GLN A 5 -0.74 -29.54 -0.32
CA GLN A 5 -0.08 -30.82 -0.02
C GLN A 5 -0.09 -31.77 -1.22
N THR A 6 -1.02 -31.60 -2.15
CA THR A 6 -1.08 -32.39 -3.39
C THR A 6 -0.16 -31.89 -4.51
N LEU A 7 0.43 -30.68 -4.40
CA LEU A 7 1.39 -30.15 -5.39
C LEU A 7 2.58 -31.09 -5.62
N LYS A 8 3.00 -31.85 -4.61
CA LYS A 8 4.08 -32.86 -4.72
C LYS A 8 3.71 -34.07 -5.56
N ARG A 9 2.41 -34.37 -5.69
CA ARG A 9 1.88 -35.60 -6.30
C ARG A 9 1.18 -35.34 -7.63
N MET A 10 0.65 -34.13 -7.81
CA MET A 10 0.01 -33.74 -9.05
C MET A 10 1.10 -33.42 -10.09
N VAL A 11 1.18 -34.25 -11.12
CA VAL A 11 1.67 -33.80 -12.43
C VAL A 11 0.64 -32.79 -12.91
N LEU A 12 0.79 -31.53 -12.48
CA LEU A 12 -0.17 -30.46 -12.77
C LEU A 12 -0.05 -30.11 -14.25
N SER A 13 -0.82 -30.80 -15.08
CA SER A 13 -1.06 -30.43 -16.47
C SER A 13 -2.02 -29.25 -16.58
N ASN A 14 -2.76 -28.94 -15.52
CA ASN A 14 -3.78 -27.90 -15.51
C ASN A 14 -3.25 -26.62 -14.86
N PRO A 15 -3.52 -25.44 -15.45
CA PRO A 15 -3.16 -24.17 -14.86
C PRO A 15 -3.74 -23.95 -13.46
N PHE A 16 -2.96 -23.37 -12.55
CA PHE A 16 -3.44 -22.95 -11.23
C PHE A 16 -2.87 -21.59 -10.84
N TYR A 17 -3.50 -20.95 -9.86
CA TYR A 17 -3.04 -19.68 -9.33
C TYR A 17 -3.40 -19.52 -7.87
N THR A 18 -2.67 -18.66 -7.18
CA THR A 18 -2.92 -18.27 -5.80
C THR A 18 -2.93 -16.75 -5.70
N PHE A 19 -3.63 -16.19 -4.73
CA PHE A 19 -3.65 -14.74 -4.49
C PHE A 19 -2.95 -14.41 -3.18
N GLU A 20 -2.19 -13.32 -3.14
CA GLU A 20 -1.66 -12.76 -1.89
C GLU A 20 -2.44 -11.53 -1.45
N PHE A 21 -2.81 -11.49 -0.17
CA PHE A 21 -3.38 -10.34 0.50
C PHE A 21 -2.60 -9.98 1.75
N PHE A 22 -2.77 -8.74 2.16
CA PHE A 22 -2.19 -8.23 3.39
C PHE A 22 -3.27 -7.74 4.36
N PRO A 23 -3.08 -7.91 5.69
CA PRO A 23 -4.07 -7.47 6.67
C PRO A 23 -4.25 -5.94 6.61
N PRO A 24 -5.48 -5.43 6.40
CA PRO A 24 -5.73 -3.99 6.38
C PRO A 24 -5.49 -3.35 7.75
N ARG A 25 -5.11 -2.07 7.73
CA ARG A 25 -4.81 -1.32 8.96
C ARG A 25 -6.06 -0.94 9.76
N THR A 26 -7.21 -0.82 9.10
CA THR A 26 -8.48 -0.39 9.70
C THR A 26 -9.47 -1.55 9.77
N ASP A 27 -10.43 -1.48 10.70
CA ASP A 27 -11.48 -2.50 10.83
C ASP A 27 -12.39 -2.51 9.60
N GLN A 28 -12.76 -1.32 9.11
CA GLN A 28 -13.56 -1.21 7.89
C GLN A 28 -12.83 -1.74 6.66
N GLY A 29 -11.52 -1.49 6.54
CA GLY A 29 -10.69 -2.07 5.49
C GLY A 29 -10.63 -3.59 5.58
N PHE A 30 -10.62 -4.15 6.80
CA PHE A 30 -10.68 -5.58 7.04
C PHE A 30 -12.00 -6.19 6.54
N GLU A 31 -13.15 -5.62 6.92
CA GLU A 31 -14.47 -6.06 6.46
C GLU A 31 -14.59 -6.01 4.92
N ASN A 32 -14.09 -4.93 4.32
CA ASN A 32 -14.11 -4.78 2.86
C ASN A 32 -13.17 -5.78 2.17
N LEU A 33 -12.05 -6.16 2.81
CA LEU A 33 -11.17 -7.19 2.29
C LEU A 33 -11.85 -8.56 2.31
N ILE A 34 -12.56 -8.89 3.38
CA ILE A 34 -13.34 -10.12 3.48
C ILE A 34 -14.35 -10.22 2.33
N SER A 35 -15.10 -9.14 2.08
CA SER A 35 -16.01 -9.06 0.92
C SER A 35 -15.30 -9.26 -0.42
N ARG A 36 -14.07 -8.73 -0.56
CA ARG A 36 -13.25 -8.88 -1.77
C ARG A 36 -12.72 -10.30 -1.95
N ILE A 37 -12.23 -10.92 -0.88
CA ILE A 37 -11.81 -12.33 -0.88
C ILE A 37 -12.99 -13.21 -1.28
N SER A 38 -14.19 -12.92 -0.79
CA SER A 38 -15.41 -13.63 -1.22
C SER A 38 -15.70 -13.52 -2.72
N ARG A 39 -15.36 -12.41 -3.38
CA ARG A 39 -15.53 -12.29 -4.84
C ARG A 39 -14.42 -12.98 -5.61
N LEU A 40 -13.17 -12.84 -5.15
CA LEU A 40 -12.02 -13.48 -5.76
C LEU A 40 -12.01 -15.01 -5.55
N SER A 41 -12.67 -15.52 -4.51
CA SER A 41 -12.85 -16.96 -4.29
C SER A 41 -13.67 -17.62 -5.41
N ALA A 42 -14.62 -16.88 -6.02
CA ALA A 42 -15.43 -17.36 -7.14
C ALA A 42 -14.59 -17.67 -8.39
N LEU A 43 -13.36 -17.15 -8.48
CA LEU A 43 -12.42 -17.48 -9.55
C LEU A 43 -11.85 -18.91 -9.37
N ASN A 44 -11.95 -19.49 -8.17
CA ASN A 44 -11.39 -20.79 -7.77
C ASN A 44 -9.85 -20.79 -7.72
N PRO A 45 -9.21 -19.87 -6.97
CA PRO A 45 -7.79 -19.97 -6.70
C PRO A 45 -7.48 -21.26 -5.92
N LEU A 46 -6.27 -21.82 -6.12
CA LEU A 46 -5.80 -23.00 -5.40
C LEU A 46 -5.69 -22.74 -3.89
N ALA A 47 -5.23 -21.53 -3.54
CA ALA A 47 -5.03 -21.07 -2.18
C ALA A 47 -4.94 -19.54 -2.15
N VAL A 48 -5.08 -18.99 -0.95
CA VAL A 48 -4.85 -17.58 -0.64
C VAL A 48 -3.71 -17.46 0.36
N SER A 49 -2.75 -16.57 0.10
CA SER A 49 -1.64 -16.27 0.99
C SER A 49 -1.92 -14.98 1.76
N ILE A 50 -1.67 -15.00 3.07
CA ILE A 50 -1.86 -13.85 3.95
C ILE A 50 -0.51 -13.45 4.54
N THR A 51 -0.10 -12.21 4.26
CA THR A 51 1.19 -11.68 4.72
C THR A 51 1.24 -11.51 6.25
N TRP A 52 2.46 -11.46 6.77
CA TRP A 52 2.78 -11.29 8.18
C TRP A 52 3.77 -10.15 8.34
N GLY A 53 3.41 -9.13 9.12
CA GLY A 53 4.27 -7.99 9.38
C GLY A 53 5.53 -8.38 10.17
N ALA A 54 6.64 -7.70 9.89
CA ALA A 54 7.91 -7.94 10.58
C ALA A 54 7.75 -7.93 12.12
N GLY A 55 8.37 -8.90 12.79
CA GLY A 55 8.26 -9.06 14.25
C GLY A 55 6.87 -9.41 14.78
N GLY A 56 5.91 -9.78 13.91
CA GLY A 56 4.54 -10.08 14.32
C GLY A 56 3.68 -8.85 14.61
N SER A 57 4.04 -7.69 14.07
CA SER A 57 3.26 -6.44 14.23
C SER A 57 1.80 -6.55 13.79
N THR A 58 1.50 -7.44 12.84
CA THR A 58 0.14 -7.70 12.36
C THR A 58 -0.38 -9.08 12.73
N LYS A 59 0.27 -9.81 13.65
CA LYS A 59 0.04 -11.24 13.91
C LYS A 59 -1.43 -11.62 14.09
N ASP A 60 -2.17 -10.85 14.89
CA ASP A 60 -3.55 -11.18 15.27
C ASP A 60 -4.48 -10.97 14.06
N ARG A 61 -4.32 -9.83 13.35
CA ARG A 61 -5.06 -9.56 12.11
C ARG A 61 -4.74 -10.57 11.01
N SER A 62 -3.48 -10.98 10.85
CA SER A 62 -3.08 -11.99 9.87
C SER A 62 -3.71 -13.35 10.18
N LEU A 63 -3.68 -13.78 11.45
CA LEU A 63 -4.30 -15.03 11.91
C LEU A 63 -5.81 -15.02 11.73
N ASP A 64 -6.48 -13.92 12.07
CA ASP A 64 -7.92 -13.79 11.94
C ASP A 64 -8.35 -13.74 10.47
N LEU A 65 -7.63 -13.00 9.62
CA LEU A 65 -7.90 -12.96 8.18
C LEU A 65 -7.75 -14.35 7.53
N ALA A 66 -6.68 -15.08 7.87
CA ALA A 66 -6.47 -16.43 7.38
C ALA A 66 -7.54 -17.41 7.92
N GLY A 67 -7.86 -17.34 9.20
CA GLY A 67 -8.89 -18.17 9.83
C GLY A 67 -10.27 -17.96 9.22
N VAL A 68 -10.70 -16.70 9.08
CA VAL A 68 -11.99 -16.34 8.46
C VAL A 68 -12.04 -16.81 7.00
N THR A 69 -10.96 -16.56 6.23
CA THR A 69 -10.90 -16.96 4.83
C THR A 69 -11.10 -18.47 4.65
N GLN A 70 -10.48 -19.27 5.52
CA GLN A 70 -10.60 -20.72 5.45
C GLN A 70 -11.94 -21.23 5.97
N ALA A 71 -12.43 -20.70 7.09
CA ALA A 71 -13.66 -21.14 7.73
C ALA A 71 -14.92 -20.76 6.92
N GLU A 72 -14.97 -19.56 6.35
CA GLU A 72 -16.15 -19.05 5.65
C GLU A 72 -16.16 -19.39 4.16
N TYR A 73 -15.01 -19.37 3.50
CA TYR A 73 -14.93 -19.56 2.03
C TYR A 73 -14.34 -20.89 1.61
N GLY A 74 -13.89 -21.73 2.55
CA GLY A 74 -13.32 -23.05 2.24
C GLY A 74 -12.05 -22.99 1.39
N LEU A 75 -11.40 -21.83 1.32
CA LEU A 75 -10.15 -21.64 0.60
C LEU A 75 -8.97 -22.05 1.47
N ASP A 76 -8.06 -22.85 0.93
CA ASP A 76 -6.80 -23.15 1.61
C ASP A 76 -6.02 -21.85 1.84
N THR A 77 -5.58 -21.63 3.07
CA THR A 77 -4.78 -20.44 3.41
C THR A 77 -3.33 -20.77 3.66
N VAL A 78 -2.45 -19.92 3.14
CA VAL A 78 -1.01 -19.91 3.41
C VAL A 78 -0.73 -18.74 4.32
N LEU A 79 -0.42 -19.02 5.58
CA LEU A 79 -0.06 -17.98 6.54
C LEU A 79 1.45 -17.72 6.45
N HIS A 80 1.85 -16.49 6.19
CA HIS A 80 3.26 -16.10 6.30
C HIS A 80 3.69 -16.15 7.77
N LEU A 81 4.92 -16.57 8.03
CA LEU A 81 5.50 -16.55 9.36
C LEU A 81 6.97 -16.17 9.26
N THR A 82 7.34 -15.05 9.87
CA THR A 82 8.72 -14.57 9.94
C THR A 82 9.38 -14.99 11.24
N CYS A 83 10.69 -15.17 11.24
CA CYS A 83 11.48 -15.51 12.43
C CYS A 83 12.30 -14.32 13.00
N THR A 84 12.39 -13.20 12.27
CA THR A 84 12.96 -11.94 12.77
C THR A 84 12.16 -11.42 13.97
N ASN A 85 12.86 -11.05 15.05
CA ASN A 85 12.29 -10.53 16.31
C ASN A 85 11.27 -11.46 16.98
N MET A 86 11.43 -12.77 16.79
CA MET A 86 10.55 -13.78 17.39
C MET A 86 11.34 -14.67 18.35
N GLU A 87 10.83 -14.82 19.57
CA GLU A 87 11.29 -15.84 20.52
C GLU A 87 10.57 -17.18 20.27
N GLN A 88 11.14 -18.28 20.79
CA GLN A 88 10.52 -19.61 20.71
C GLN A 88 9.03 -19.62 21.04
N GLY A 89 8.66 -19.06 22.19
CA GLY A 89 7.27 -19.07 22.66
C GLY A 89 6.35 -18.29 21.73
N MET A 90 6.84 -17.26 21.03
CA MET A 90 6.05 -16.53 20.05
C MET A 90 5.79 -17.37 18.80
N VAL A 91 6.79 -18.11 18.33
CA VAL A 91 6.64 -19.05 17.21
C VAL A 91 5.68 -20.17 17.59
N ASP A 92 5.82 -20.75 18.78
CA ASP A 92 4.95 -21.82 19.28
C ASP A 92 3.49 -21.36 19.38
N ASN A 93 3.27 -20.16 19.93
CA ASN A 93 1.92 -19.57 20.01
C ASN A 93 1.33 -19.32 18.62
N ALA A 94 2.12 -18.84 17.66
CA ALA A 94 1.66 -18.61 16.30
C ALA A 94 1.28 -19.93 15.59
N LEU A 95 2.12 -20.97 15.70
CA LEU A 95 1.85 -22.29 15.12
C LEU A 95 0.60 -22.93 15.75
N LYS A 96 0.47 -22.83 17.08
CA LYS A 96 -0.73 -23.30 17.78
C LYS A 96 -1.97 -22.56 17.31
N ALA A 97 -1.93 -21.24 17.25
CA ALA A 97 -3.05 -20.41 16.83
C ALA A 97 -3.46 -20.67 15.37
N ALA A 98 -2.49 -20.93 14.49
CA ALA A 98 -2.74 -21.33 13.12
C ALA A 98 -3.44 -22.69 13.05
N LYS A 99 -2.93 -23.68 13.77
CA LYS A 99 -3.55 -25.02 13.85
C LYS A 99 -4.97 -24.97 14.43
N ASP A 100 -5.19 -24.22 15.51
CA ASP A 100 -6.51 -24.09 16.15
C ASP A 100 -7.56 -23.48 15.20
N ARG A 101 -7.13 -22.63 14.25
CA ARG A 101 -7.96 -22.05 13.17
C ARG A 101 -8.06 -22.95 11.94
N GLY A 102 -7.49 -24.15 11.99
CA GLY A 102 -7.48 -25.12 10.89
C GLY A 102 -6.46 -24.83 9.79
N ILE A 103 -5.63 -23.79 9.92
CA ILE A 103 -4.63 -23.45 8.89
C ILE A 103 -3.62 -24.60 8.78
N GLU A 104 -3.40 -25.08 7.56
CA GLU A 104 -2.51 -26.22 7.27
C GLU A 104 -1.29 -25.83 6.42
N ASN A 105 -1.14 -24.57 6.00
CA ASN A 105 -0.03 -24.14 5.16
C ASN A 105 0.67 -22.91 5.74
N ILE A 106 2.01 -22.98 5.85
CA ILE A 106 2.86 -21.91 6.38
C ILE A 106 3.89 -21.52 5.33
N LEU A 107 4.05 -20.23 5.06
CA LEU A 107 5.20 -19.72 4.32
C LEU A 107 6.27 -19.26 5.31
N ALA A 108 7.32 -20.07 5.48
CA ALA A 108 8.40 -19.80 6.42
C ALA A 108 9.39 -18.79 5.83
N LEU A 109 9.51 -17.65 6.50
CA LEU A 109 10.31 -16.51 6.08
C LEU A 109 11.32 -16.14 7.16
N ARG A 110 12.45 -15.53 6.76
CA ARG A 110 13.32 -14.85 7.74
C ARG A 110 12.57 -13.64 8.30
N GLY A 111 12.14 -12.75 7.42
CA GLY A 111 11.70 -11.41 7.77
C GLY A 111 12.76 -10.38 7.42
N ASP A 112 12.32 -9.14 7.24
CA ASP A 112 13.21 -8.00 7.08
C ASP A 112 13.66 -7.50 8.46
N PRO A 113 14.88 -6.95 8.58
CA PRO A 113 15.32 -6.29 9.81
C PRO A 113 14.28 -5.25 10.27
N PRO A 114 14.15 -5.02 11.59
CA PRO A 114 13.36 -3.88 12.08
C PRO A 114 13.84 -2.59 11.43
N ARG A 115 12.90 -1.66 11.20
CA ARG A 115 13.16 -0.44 10.43
C ARG A 115 14.41 0.28 10.94
N GLY A 116 15.31 0.52 10.00
CA GLY A 116 16.57 1.18 10.21
C GLY A 116 17.76 0.24 10.43
N GLU A 117 17.65 -0.86 11.18
CA GLU A 117 18.85 -1.64 11.54
C GLU A 117 19.50 -2.31 10.32
N GLU A 118 20.74 -1.93 9.98
CA GLU A 118 21.51 -2.59 8.91
C GLU A 118 22.07 -3.95 9.35
N GLU A 119 22.40 -4.09 10.63
CA GLU A 119 22.81 -5.35 11.26
C GLU A 119 21.73 -5.82 12.24
N TRP A 120 20.97 -6.85 11.84
CA TRP A 120 20.00 -7.48 12.71
C TRP A 120 20.67 -8.54 13.59
N ILE A 121 20.55 -8.38 14.92
CA ILE A 121 20.94 -9.40 15.88
C ILE A 121 19.71 -10.26 16.21
N PRO A 122 19.78 -11.59 16.03
CA PRO A 122 18.68 -12.47 16.39
C PRO A 122 18.29 -12.32 17.86
N THR A 123 17.02 -12.01 18.12
CA THR A 123 16.44 -12.03 19.49
C THR A 123 16.60 -13.41 20.12
N ASP A 124 16.40 -14.44 19.31
CA ASP A 124 16.65 -15.83 19.67
C ASP A 124 17.66 -16.43 18.67
N PRO A 125 18.81 -16.94 19.13
CA PRO A 125 19.85 -17.48 18.25
C PRO A 125 19.40 -18.73 17.49
N ARG A 126 18.24 -19.31 17.83
CA ARG A 126 17.65 -20.43 17.07
C ARG A 126 17.02 -20.00 15.76
N PHE A 127 16.80 -18.72 15.51
CA PHE A 127 15.98 -18.24 14.39
C PHE A 127 16.72 -17.24 13.51
N THR A 128 17.90 -17.61 13.02
CA THR A 128 18.76 -16.70 12.24
C THR A 128 18.39 -16.61 10.75
N HIS A 129 17.90 -17.73 10.20
CA HIS A 129 17.55 -17.86 8.79
C HIS A 129 16.19 -18.53 8.65
N GLY A 130 15.52 -18.33 7.49
CA GLY A 130 14.26 -19.03 7.22
C GLY A 130 14.37 -20.56 7.26
N ALA A 131 15.56 -21.13 6.99
CA ALA A 131 15.80 -22.58 7.11
C ALA A 131 15.70 -23.08 8.57
N ASP A 132 16.02 -22.22 9.53
CA ASP A 132 15.93 -22.55 10.96
C ASP A 132 14.47 -22.68 11.38
N LEU A 133 13.60 -21.79 10.88
CA LEU A 133 12.16 -21.86 11.12
C LEU A 133 11.56 -23.15 10.52
N VAL A 134 11.96 -23.52 9.31
CA VAL A 134 11.54 -24.80 8.69
C VAL A 134 11.98 -25.98 9.56
N SER A 135 13.27 -26.02 9.93
CA SER A 135 13.84 -27.09 10.75
C SER A 135 13.13 -27.19 12.11
N TYR A 136 12.83 -26.04 12.72
CA TYR A 136 12.12 -25.97 13.99
C TYR A 136 10.71 -26.56 13.89
N ILE A 137 9.91 -26.11 12.92
CA ILE A 137 8.54 -26.63 12.70
C ILE A 137 8.57 -28.15 12.45
N ARG A 138 9.54 -28.63 11.65
CA ARG A 138 9.70 -30.06 11.37
C ARG A 138 10.19 -30.88 12.56
N SER A 139 10.91 -30.27 13.50
CA SER A 139 11.38 -30.94 14.72
C SER A 139 10.26 -31.21 15.73
N LEU A 140 9.17 -30.44 15.68
CA LEU A 140 8.02 -30.57 16.57
C LEU A 140 7.10 -31.69 16.07
N PRO A 141 6.95 -32.83 16.77
CA PRO A 141 6.21 -33.98 16.26
C PRO A 141 4.75 -33.67 15.92
N GLU A 142 4.13 -32.76 16.68
CA GLU A 142 2.76 -32.30 16.48
C GLU A 142 2.57 -31.56 15.14
N TYR A 143 3.60 -30.86 14.67
CA TYR A 143 3.53 -29.95 13.53
C TYR A 143 4.24 -30.49 12.27
N SER A 144 5.18 -31.42 12.46
CA SER A 144 6.02 -31.99 11.40
C SER A 144 5.24 -32.58 10.23
N SER A 145 4.05 -33.15 10.49
CA SER A 145 3.15 -33.66 9.44
C SER A 145 1.86 -32.84 9.27
N GLN A 146 1.63 -31.87 10.15
CA GLN A 146 0.44 -31.01 10.12
C GLN A 146 0.55 -29.96 9.01
N PHE A 147 1.71 -29.30 8.90
CA PHE A 147 1.89 -28.15 8.01
C PHE A 147 2.56 -28.52 6.69
N CYS A 148 1.99 -27.99 5.61
CA CYS A 148 2.67 -27.81 4.32
C CYS A 148 3.50 -26.53 4.40
N ILE A 149 4.82 -26.63 4.24
CA ILE A 149 5.75 -25.51 4.48
C ILE A 149 6.29 -24.99 3.15
N GLY A 150 5.93 -23.77 2.79
CA GLY A 150 6.56 -23.03 1.69
C GLY A 150 7.79 -22.27 2.17
N VAL A 151 8.69 -21.93 1.23
CA VAL A 151 9.81 -21.00 1.48
C VAL A 151 9.98 -19.99 0.35
N ALA A 152 10.50 -18.81 0.67
CA ALA A 152 10.79 -17.78 -0.32
C ALA A 152 12.14 -17.99 -1.04
N ALA A 153 12.16 -17.63 -2.33
CA ALA A 153 13.35 -17.59 -3.19
C ALA A 153 13.43 -16.29 -4.02
N TYR A 154 14.63 -15.87 -4.40
CA TYR A 154 14.87 -14.61 -5.09
C TYR A 154 15.53 -14.90 -6.45
N PRO A 155 14.80 -14.85 -7.57
CA PRO A 155 15.32 -15.29 -8.87
C PRO A 155 16.37 -14.34 -9.44
N ASP A 156 16.37 -13.08 -9.02
CA ASP A 156 17.41 -12.11 -9.41
C ASP A 156 18.74 -12.29 -8.66
N ASP A 157 18.75 -13.00 -7.53
CA ASP A 157 19.97 -13.48 -6.87
C ASP A 157 20.32 -14.88 -7.40
N ASP A 158 20.93 -14.90 -8.59
CA ASP A 158 21.31 -16.12 -9.30
C ASP A 158 22.73 -16.61 -8.99
N GLN A 159 23.31 -16.09 -7.90
CA GLN A 159 24.61 -16.49 -7.39
C GLN A 159 24.54 -17.87 -6.74
N GLN A 160 25.69 -18.57 -6.73
CA GLN A 160 25.78 -19.91 -6.15
C GLN A 160 25.41 -19.92 -4.65
N ALA A 161 25.73 -18.86 -3.92
CA ALA A 161 25.39 -18.72 -2.51
C ALA A 161 23.86 -18.68 -2.29
N GLY A 162 23.12 -17.89 -3.08
CA GLY A 162 21.66 -17.81 -3.02
C GLY A 162 20.99 -19.18 -3.26
N ILE A 163 21.49 -19.94 -4.24
CA ILE A 163 21.00 -21.30 -4.53
C ILE A 163 21.33 -22.27 -3.38
N SER A 164 22.53 -22.17 -2.78
CA SER A 164 22.91 -22.99 -1.63
C SER A 164 22.02 -22.71 -0.41
N PHE A 165 21.68 -21.45 -0.13
CA PHE A 165 20.74 -21.11 0.94
C PHE A 165 19.32 -21.63 0.67
N LEU A 166 18.85 -21.51 -0.57
CA LEU A 166 17.58 -22.10 -0.96
C LEU A 166 17.60 -23.62 -0.78
N LYS A 167 18.68 -24.29 -1.18
CA LYS A 167 18.86 -25.73 -0.98
C LYS A 167 18.79 -26.09 0.50
N ALA A 168 19.45 -25.34 1.38
CA ALA A 168 19.38 -25.57 2.83
C ALA A 168 17.95 -25.47 3.36
N LYS A 169 17.14 -24.51 2.90
CA LYS A 169 15.72 -24.41 3.26
C LYS A 169 14.91 -25.62 2.79
N VAL A 170 15.18 -26.12 1.58
CA VAL A 170 14.50 -27.32 1.05
C VAL A 170 14.91 -28.57 1.79
N ASP A 171 16.22 -28.76 2.02
CA ASP A 171 16.78 -29.90 2.75
C ASP A 171 16.30 -29.94 4.22
N ALA A 172 15.98 -28.78 4.81
CA ALA A 172 15.34 -28.67 6.12
C ALA A 172 13.88 -29.19 6.14
N GLY A 173 13.26 -29.41 4.99
CA GLY A 173 11.93 -30.01 4.85
C GLY A 173 10.86 -29.10 4.28
N ALA A 174 11.20 -28.10 3.46
CA ALA A 174 10.20 -27.32 2.73
C ALA A 174 9.49 -28.18 1.65
N ASP A 175 8.22 -27.87 1.39
CA ASP A 175 7.36 -28.59 0.46
C ASP A 175 7.24 -27.92 -0.91
N PHE A 176 7.35 -26.59 -0.97
CA PHE A 176 7.28 -25.79 -2.19
C PHE A 176 8.04 -24.47 -2.03
N ILE A 177 8.29 -23.79 -3.15
CA ILE A 177 8.97 -22.51 -3.22
C ILE A 177 8.02 -21.47 -3.82
N VAL A 178 7.94 -20.29 -3.20
CA VAL A 178 7.34 -19.10 -3.81
C VAL A 178 8.45 -18.11 -4.13
N THR A 179 8.50 -17.57 -5.33
CA THR A 179 9.54 -16.61 -5.69
C THR A 179 9.13 -15.18 -5.38
N GLN A 180 10.11 -14.34 -5.07
CA GLN A 180 9.96 -12.90 -5.17
C GLN A 180 9.54 -12.50 -6.59
N LEU A 181 8.86 -11.35 -6.70
CA LEU A 181 8.49 -10.72 -7.96
C LEU A 181 9.71 -10.43 -8.86
N PHE A 182 9.53 -10.66 -10.16
CA PHE A 182 10.54 -10.47 -11.20
C PHE A 182 9.87 -9.97 -12.49
N TYR A 183 10.64 -9.31 -13.35
CA TYR A 183 10.16 -8.85 -14.68
C TYR A 183 11.04 -9.35 -15.83
N ASP A 184 12.22 -9.93 -15.54
CA ASP A 184 13.07 -10.62 -16.50
C ASP A 184 12.75 -12.13 -16.53
N VAL A 185 11.88 -12.53 -17.47
CA VAL A 185 11.49 -13.94 -17.65
C VAL A 185 12.66 -14.82 -18.09
N ASP A 186 13.57 -14.29 -18.91
CA ASP A 186 14.72 -15.05 -19.39
C ASP A 186 15.72 -15.34 -18.26
N GLY A 187 15.95 -14.34 -17.40
CA GLY A 187 16.70 -14.48 -16.15
C GLY A 187 16.07 -15.54 -15.23
N PHE A 188 14.76 -15.48 -15.03
CA PHE A 188 14.03 -16.45 -14.23
C PHE A 188 14.15 -17.89 -14.76
N LEU A 189 13.98 -18.12 -16.07
CA LEU A 189 14.06 -19.46 -16.65
C LEU A 189 15.48 -20.06 -16.49
N LYS A 190 16.53 -19.24 -16.65
CA LYS A 190 17.91 -19.66 -16.37
C LYS A 190 18.12 -19.99 -14.90
N TRP A 191 17.56 -19.18 -14.00
CA TRP A 191 17.61 -19.43 -12.57
C TRP A 191 16.95 -20.77 -12.20
N VAL A 192 15.79 -21.09 -12.77
CA VAL A 192 15.12 -22.38 -12.58
C VAL A 192 16.03 -23.54 -13.01
N GLN A 193 16.73 -23.43 -14.14
CA GLN A 193 17.68 -24.46 -14.58
C GLN A 193 18.81 -24.69 -13.57
N LYS A 194 19.37 -23.62 -13.00
CA LYS A 194 20.39 -23.72 -11.95
C LYS A 194 19.85 -24.37 -10.68
N VAL A 195 18.64 -23.98 -10.24
CA VAL A 195 17.95 -24.56 -9.07
C VAL A 195 17.71 -26.07 -9.26
N ARG A 196 17.24 -26.48 -10.44
CA ARG A 196 17.08 -27.90 -10.78
C ARG A 196 18.41 -28.64 -10.85
N GLY A 197 19.45 -28.00 -11.40
CA GLY A 197 20.82 -28.53 -11.43
C GLY A 197 21.43 -28.76 -10.03
N ALA A 198 21.00 -28.00 -9.03
CA ALA A 198 21.38 -28.19 -7.62
C ALA A 198 20.60 -29.32 -6.90
N GLY A 199 19.73 -30.04 -7.62
CA GLY A 199 18.95 -31.16 -7.08
C GLY A 199 17.69 -30.75 -6.32
N ILE A 200 17.27 -29.48 -6.39
CA ILE A 200 16.01 -29.03 -5.77
C ILE A 200 14.84 -29.45 -6.67
N THR A 201 13.96 -30.32 -6.17
CA THR A 201 12.86 -30.92 -6.94
C THR A 201 11.47 -30.47 -6.52
N VAL A 202 11.34 -29.75 -5.41
CA VAL A 202 10.05 -29.23 -4.94
C VAL A 202 9.44 -28.24 -5.96
N PRO A 203 8.10 -28.09 -6.01
CA PRO A 203 7.44 -27.14 -6.90
C PRO A 203 7.95 -25.70 -6.69
N ILE A 204 8.11 -24.96 -7.78
CA ILE A 204 8.45 -23.54 -7.78
C ILE A 204 7.24 -22.78 -8.32
N ILE A 205 6.71 -21.85 -7.54
CA ILE A 205 5.56 -21.01 -7.86
C ILE A 205 6.06 -19.58 -8.07
N PRO A 206 6.16 -19.09 -9.32
CA PRO A 206 6.61 -17.74 -9.63
C PRO A 206 5.65 -16.67 -9.08
N GLY A 207 6.20 -15.71 -8.35
CA GLY A 207 5.49 -14.49 -7.92
C GLY A 207 5.36 -13.48 -9.05
N ILE A 208 4.13 -13.06 -9.35
CA ILE A 208 3.79 -12.10 -10.41
C ILE A 208 2.93 -10.99 -9.82
N MET A 209 3.32 -9.74 -10.06
CA MET A 209 2.53 -8.58 -9.65
C MET A 209 2.22 -7.72 -10.89
N PRO A 210 0.94 -7.55 -11.26
CA PRO A 210 0.59 -6.63 -12.33
C PRO A 210 0.92 -5.19 -11.94
N ILE A 211 1.52 -4.43 -12.85
CA ILE A 211 1.87 -3.03 -12.62
C ILE A 211 0.58 -2.20 -12.50
N GLN A 212 0.47 -1.38 -11.45
CA GLN A 212 -0.71 -0.52 -11.21
C GLN A 212 -0.48 0.93 -11.62
N THR A 213 0.63 1.53 -11.16
CA THR A 213 0.99 2.94 -11.41
C THR A 213 2.50 3.03 -11.60
N TYR A 214 2.98 4.02 -12.36
CA TYR A 214 4.41 4.16 -12.65
C TYR A 214 5.25 4.40 -11.38
N SER A 215 4.78 5.29 -10.49
CA SER A 215 5.46 5.65 -9.25
C SER A 215 5.58 4.46 -8.28
N SER A 216 4.47 3.76 -8.02
CA SER A 216 4.47 2.56 -7.16
C SER A 216 5.36 1.45 -7.71
N PHE A 217 5.41 1.28 -9.03
CA PHE A 217 6.27 0.30 -9.68
C PHE A 217 7.76 0.58 -9.46
N LEU A 218 8.21 1.82 -9.72
CA LEU A 218 9.59 2.22 -9.47
C LEU A 218 10.02 2.06 -8.01
N ARG A 219 9.12 2.43 -7.08
CA ARG A 219 9.38 2.28 -5.64
C ARG A 219 9.57 0.82 -5.26
N LEU A 220 8.67 -0.05 -5.72
CA LEU A 220 8.71 -1.47 -5.39
C LEU A 220 9.93 -2.17 -5.97
N THR A 221 10.26 -1.92 -7.25
CA THR A 221 11.39 -2.59 -7.90
C THR A 221 12.71 -2.18 -7.26
N LYS A 222 12.86 -0.91 -6.87
CA LYS A 222 14.00 -0.44 -6.08
C LYS A 222 14.10 -1.15 -4.72
N LEU A 223 12.98 -1.25 -3.99
CA LEU A 223 12.94 -1.91 -2.69
C LEU A 223 13.31 -3.39 -2.77
N CYS A 224 12.70 -4.12 -3.71
CA CYS A 224 12.93 -5.55 -3.87
C CYS A 224 14.29 -5.87 -4.53
N GLY A 225 15.01 -4.84 -5.04
CA GLY A 225 16.21 -5.04 -5.85
C GLY A 225 15.93 -5.79 -7.15
N THR A 226 14.69 -5.72 -7.65
CA THR A 226 14.24 -6.49 -8.80
C THR A 226 14.80 -5.91 -10.09
N ARG A 227 15.34 -6.77 -10.95
CA ARG A 227 15.82 -6.38 -12.28
C ARG A 227 14.63 -6.16 -13.20
N VAL A 228 14.55 -4.95 -13.77
CA VAL A 228 13.53 -4.59 -14.75
C VAL A 228 14.18 -4.47 -16.14
N PRO A 229 13.73 -5.24 -17.15
CA PRO A 229 14.24 -5.10 -18.50
C PRO A 229 13.98 -3.70 -19.09
N ASP A 230 14.94 -3.14 -19.84
CA ASP A 230 14.82 -1.82 -20.47
C ASP A 230 13.57 -1.70 -21.36
N LEU A 231 13.15 -2.80 -22.00
CA LEU A 231 11.93 -2.84 -22.81
C LEU A 231 10.67 -2.50 -21.99
N VAL A 232 10.63 -2.88 -20.71
CA VAL A 232 9.52 -2.56 -19.81
C VAL A 232 9.52 -1.07 -19.49
N MET A 233 10.68 -0.51 -19.15
CA MET A 233 10.81 0.92 -18.84
C MET A 233 10.53 1.80 -20.06
N ASN A 234 11.08 1.47 -21.22
CA ASN A 234 10.86 2.19 -22.48
C ASN A 234 9.38 2.21 -22.90
N ALA A 235 8.60 1.18 -22.55
CA ALA A 235 7.17 1.13 -22.81
C ALA A 235 6.35 1.95 -21.79
N LEU A 236 6.82 2.05 -20.56
CA LEU A 236 6.16 2.76 -19.46
C LEU A 236 6.41 4.28 -19.50
N ASP A 237 7.62 4.71 -19.85
CA ASP A 237 8.02 6.13 -19.80
C ASP A 237 7.09 7.08 -20.59
N PRO A 238 6.61 6.75 -21.80
CA PRO A 238 5.69 7.62 -22.55
C PRO A 238 4.30 7.75 -21.92
N ILE A 239 3.90 6.78 -21.08
CA ILE A 239 2.57 6.69 -20.46
C ILE A 239 2.61 6.94 -18.95
N ARG A 240 3.76 7.33 -18.39
CA ARG A 240 4.00 7.43 -16.94
C ARG A 240 3.05 8.34 -16.15
N HIS A 241 2.36 9.27 -16.84
CA HIS A 241 1.41 10.21 -16.24
C HIS A 241 -0.07 9.77 -16.41
N ASP A 242 -0.32 8.63 -17.07
CA ASP A 242 -1.64 8.06 -17.29
C ASP A 242 -1.73 6.69 -16.62
N ASP A 243 -2.21 6.68 -15.37
CA ASP A 243 -2.30 5.47 -14.56
C ASP A 243 -3.17 4.38 -15.20
N GLN A 244 -4.17 4.75 -16.00
CA GLN A 244 -5.01 3.77 -16.69
C GLN A 244 -4.22 3.07 -17.80
N LEU A 245 -3.46 3.81 -18.61
CA LEU A 245 -2.57 3.23 -19.62
C LEU A 245 -1.47 2.38 -18.98
N VAL A 246 -0.90 2.82 -17.85
CA VAL A 246 0.11 2.05 -17.11
C VAL A 246 -0.48 0.74 -16.60
N LYS A 247 -1.68 0.76 -16.02
CA LYS A 247 -2.39 -0.44 -15.55
C LYS A 247 -2.71 -1.39 -16.69
N ASP A 248 -3.18 -0.88 -17.82
CA ASP A 248 -3.47 -1.68 -19.02
C ASP A 248 -2.21 -2.38 -19.56
N TYR A 249 -1.09 -1.66 -19.59
CA TYR A 249 0.21 -2.23 -19.93
C TYR A 249 0.64 -3.28 -18.89
N GLY A 250 0.48 -3.01 -17.60
CA GLY A 250 0.82 -3.92 -16.50
C GLY A 250 0.07 -5.26 -16.56
N VAL A 251 -1.23 -5.22 -16.88
CA VAL A 251 -2.04 -6.42 -17.11
C VAL A 251 -1.51 -7.20 -18.30
N LYS A 252 -1.27 -6.52 -19.43
CA LYS A 252 -0.74 -7.17 -20.65
C LYS A 252 0.60 -7.84 -20.38
N LEU A 253 1.52 -7.13 -19.72
CA LEU A 253 2.84 -7.65 -19.37
C LEU A 253 2.74 -8.90 -18.50
N ALA A 254 1.90 -8.90 -17.46
CA ALA A 254 1.69 -10.06 -16.60
C ALA A 254 1.13 -11.26 -17.39
N VAL A 255 0.17 -11.06 -18.30
CA VAL A 255 -0.35 -12.11 -19.18
C VAL A 255 0.75 -12.71 -20.06
N ASP A 256 1.57 -11.86 -20.69
CA ASP A 256 2.65 -12.30 -21.57
C ASP A 256 3.73 -13.07 -20.80
N MET A 257 4.10 -12.59 -19.61
CA MET A 257 5.01 -13.30 -18.71
C MET A 257 4.48 -14.69 -18.32
N ILE A 258 3.23 -14.77 -17.86
CA ILE A 258 2.64 -16.04 -17.42
C ILE A 258 2.54 -17.04 -18.58
N LYS A 259 2.17 -16.57 -19.78
CA LYS A 259 2.20 -17.41 -20.99
C LYS A 259 3.60 -18.00 -21.20
N ARG A 260 4.64 -17.16 -21.22
CA ARG A 260 6.02 -17.64 -21.37
C ARG A 260 6.43 -18.63 -20.28
N LEU A 261 6.10 -18.36 -19.02
CA LEU A 261 6.40 -19.26 -17.90
C LEU A 261 5.74 -20.64 -18.08
N THR A 262 4.50 -20.67 -18.55
CA THR A 262 3.77 -21.92 -18.79
C THR A 262 4.27 -22.67 -20.02
N THR A 263 4.55 -21.97 -21.13
CA THR A 263 4.92 -22.62 -22.40
C THR A 263 6.40 -22.96 -22.52
N GLU A 264 7.29 -22.07 -22.06
CA GLU A 264 8.74 -22.25 -22.14
C GLU A 264 9.30 -22.92 -20.87
N GLY A 265 8.78 -22.54 -19.70
CA GLY A 265 9.25 -23.03 -18.40
C GLY A 265 8.59 -24.32 -17.92
N GLY A 266 7.46 -24.70 -18.52
CA GLY A 266 6.66 -25.84 -18.05
C GLY A 266 6.11 -25.65 -16.63
N ILE A 267 5.90 -24.40 -16.20
CA ILE A 267 5.44 -24.04 -14.87
C ILE A 267 3.93 -23.82 -14.92
N PRO A 268 3.11 -24.72 -14.33
CA PRO A 268 1.66 -24.70 -14.53
C PRO A 268 0.93 -23.73 -13.59
N GLY A 269 1.61 -23.05 -12.66
CA GLY A 269 0.91 -22.10 -11.81
C GLY A 269 1.75 -20.97 -11.28
N VAL A 270 1.05 -19.92 -10.85
CA VAL A 270 1.63 -18.62 -10.48
C VAL A 270 1.06 -18.13 -9.16
N HIS A 271 1.79 -17.26 -8.50
CA HIS A 271 1.38 -16.58 -7.29
C HIS A 271 1.16 -15.10 -7.59
N LEU A 272 -0.08 -14.64 -7.53
CA LEU A 272 -0.48 -13.28 -7.91
C LEU A 272 -0.49 -12.38 -6.67
N CYS A 273 0.45 -11.43 -6.62
CA CYS A 273 0.42 -10.36 -5.62
C CYS A 273 -0.65 -9.34 -6.01
N THR A 274 -1.71 -9.25 -5.20
CA THR A 274 -2.90 -8.45 -5.54
C THR A 274 -2.78 -6.99 -5.12
N LEU A 275 -1.90 -6.67 -4.16
CA LEU A 275 -1.91 -5.40 -3.40
C LEU A 275 -3.28 -5.09 -2.77
N ASN A 276 -4.00 -6.15 -2.38
CA ASN A 276 -5.40 -6.15 -2.03
C ASN A 276 -6.34 -5.74 -3.16
N LEU A 277 -5.91 -5.42 -4.37
CA LEU A 277 -6.78 -5.00 -5.48
C LEU A 277 -7.40 -6.19 -6.23
N GLU A 278 -8.57 -5.97 -6.81
CA GLU A 278 -9.35 -7.04 -7.47
C GLU A 278 -9.22 -7.01 -9.01
N LYS A 279 -9.45 -5.85 -9.64
CA LYS A 279 -9.64 -5.77 -11.10
C LYS A 279 -8.40 -6.19 -11.90
N SER A 280 -7.20 -5.84 -11.45
CA SER A 280 -5.97 -6.15 -12.19
C SER A 280 -5.71 -7.64 -12.30
N VAL A 281 -5.92 -8.39 -11.21
CA VAL A 281 -5.72 -9.84 -11.22
C VAL A 281 -6.85 -10.57 -11.95
N GLN A 282 -8.09 -10.08 -11.88
CA GLN A 282 -9.20 -10.56 -12.71
C GLN A 282 -8.87 -10.43 -14.20
N ARG A 283 -8.47 -9.24 -14.65
CA ARG A 283 -8.13 -9.00 -16.06
C ARG A 283 -6.96 -9.86 -16.55
N VAL A 284 -5.98 -10.14 -15.68
CA VAL A 284 -4.89 -11.08 -16.02
C VAL A 284 -5.43 -12.49 -16.24
N LEU A 285 -6.28 -12.99 -15.35
CA LEU A 285 -6.86 -14.33 -15.46
C LEU A 285 -7.81 -14.46 -16.67
N GLU A 286 -8.58 -13.43 -16.97
CA GLU A 286 -9.40 -13.32 -18.19
C GLU A 286 -8.53 -13.35 -19.45
N GLY A 287 -7.43 -12.58 -19.47
CA GLY A 287 -6.48 -12.56 -20.58
C GLY A 287 -5.76 -13.89 -20.80
N LEU A 288 -5.61 -14.68 -19.74
CA LEU A 288 -5.09 -16.06 -19.78
C LEU A 288 -6.18 -17.10 -20.12
N LYS A 289 -7.46 -16.75 -19.98
CA LYS A 289 -8.61 -17.66 -20.06
C LYS A 289 -8.54 -18.80 -19.03
N TRP A 290 -8.05 -18.50 -17.82
CA TRP A 290 -7.89 -19.47 -16.74
C TRP A 290 -9.12 -19.56 -15.82
N THR A 291 -10.07 -18.66 -16.00
CA THR A 291 -11.38 -18.69 -15.33
C THR A 291 -12.40 -19.27 -16.29
N ASN A 292 -13.22 -20.21 -15.83
CA ASN A 292 -14.44 -20.58 -16.54
C ASN A 292 -15.34 -19.36 -16.54
N SER A 293 -15.43 -18.66 -17.67
CA SER A 293 -16.19 -17.43 -17.82
C SER A 293 -17.64 -17.65 -17.40
N THR A 294 -18.02 -17.26 -16.18
CA THR A 294 -19.36 -16.69 -15.97
C THR A 294 -19.41 -15.43 -16.82
N GLU A 295 -20.45 -15.32 -17.65
CA GLU A 295 -20.67 -14.20 -18.56
C GLU A 295 -20.23 -12.88 -17.93
N ILE A 296 -19.36 -12.17 -18.64
CA ILE A 296 -19.05 -10.78 -18.33
C ILE A 296 -20.41 -10.07 -18.30
N ILE A 297 -20.87 -9.66 -17.11
CA ILE A 297 -21.93 -8.68 -17.00
C ILE A 297 -21.30 -7.38 -17.50
N HIS A 298 -21.31 -7.19 -18.82
CA HIS A 298 -21.19 -5.87 -19.37
C HIS A 298 -22.29 -5.06 -18.70
N ASN A 299 -21.97 -3.85 -18.22
CA ASN A 299 -22.99 -2.85 -17.94
C ASN A 299 -23.95 -2.87 -19.12
N LYS A 300 -25.16 -3.40 -18.93
CA LYS A 300 -26.18 -3.35 -19.96
C LYS A 300 -26.36 -1.87 -20.23
N LEU A 301 -25.93 -1.43 -21.42
CA LEU A 301 -26.46 -0.23 -22.03
C LEU A 301 -27.98 -0.31 -21.85
N ILE A 302 -28.55 0.74 -21.25
CA ILE A 302 -29.99 0.88 -21.05
C ILE A 302 -30.65 0.53 -22.40
N GLU A 303 -31.31 -0.63 -22.45
CA GLU A 303 -32.03 -1.07 -23.64
C GLU A 303 -33.11 -0.04 -23.96
N GLU A 304 -32.97 0.55 -25.14
CA GLU A 304 -33.98 1.14 -26.03
C GLU A 304 -35.27 1.65 -25.37
N ILE A 305 -35.33 2.98 -25.14
CA ILE A 305 -36.60 3.69 -25.01
C ILE A 305 -37.21 3.81 -26.42
N PRO A 306 -38.49 3.45 -26.63
CA PRO A 306 -39.09 3.43 -27.95
C PRO A 306 -39.15 4.82 -28.57
N THR A 307 -38.84 4.84 -29.86
CA THR A 307 -38.81 5.97 -30.79
C THR A 307 -39.89 7.03 -30.55
N GLN A 308 -39.48 8.23 -30.14
CA GLN A 308 -40.18 9.46 -30.47
C GLN A 308 -39.19 10.49 -31.05
N ASN A 309 -39.46 10.88 -32.29
CA ASN A 309 -38.79 11.96 -33.01
C ASN A 309 -38.99 13.28 -32.26
N ASP A 310 -37.91 13.86 -31.72
CA ASP A 310 -37.58 15.30 -31.78
C ASP A 310 -36.27 15.57 -31.03
N LEU A 311 -35.15 15.17 -31.64
CA LEU A 311 -33.81 15.44 -31.11
C LEU A 311 -33.26 16.77 -31.62
N ALA A 312 -33.72 17.86 -31.00
CA ALA A 312 -32.93 19.07 -30.86
C ALA A 312 -32.81 19.41 -29.37
N VAL A 313 -31.64 19.12 -28.79
CA VAL A 313 -31.32 19.57 -27.42
C VAL A 313 -31.03 21.07 -27.50
N THR A 314 -32.03 21.86 -27.16
CA THR A 314 -31.86 23.29 -26.91
C THR A 314 -31.59 23.52 -25.42
N PRO A 315 -30.92 24.63 -25.03
CA PRO A 315 -30.71 24.97 -23.62
C PRO A 315 -32.01 24.98 -22.79
N SER A 316 -33.13 25.33 -23.43
CA SER A 316 -34.47 25.36 -22.85
C SER A 316 -35.00 23.97 -22.48
N ASN A 317 -34.72 22.98 -23.33
CA ASN A 317 -35.16 21.59 -23.13
C ASN A 317 -34.31 20.90 -22.06
N ALA A 318 -32.98 21.14 -22.05
CA ALA A 318 -32.08 20.63 -21.01
C ALA A 318 -32.43 21.15 -19.60
N THR A 319 -32.79 22.43 -19.51
CA THR A 319 -33.20 23.05 -18.22
C THR A 319 -34.53 22.50 -17.71
N SER A 320 -35.47 22.19 -18.62
CA SER A 320 -36.79 21.66 -18.26
C SER A 320 -36.71 20.20 -17.81
N SER A 321 -35.88 19.38 -18.46
CA SER A 321 -35.60 18.00 -18.06
C SER A 321 -34.91 17.91 -16.71
N ALA A 322 -33.96 18.81 -16.42
CA ALA A 322 -33.31 18.89 -15.11
C ALA A 322 -34.29 19.27 -13.99
N LYS A 323 -35.21 20.22 -14.25
CA LYS A 323 -36.26 20.60 -13.28
C LYS A 323 -37.25 19.47 -12.99
N ILE A 324 -37.64 18.69 -13.99
CA ILE A 324 -38.57 17.56 -13.82
C ILE A 324 -37.87 16.41 -13.08
N GLY A 325 -36.58 16.16 -13.35
CA GLY A 325 -35.78 15.17 -12.61
C GLY A 325 -35.60 15.51 -11.13
N LEU A 326 -35.43 16.79 -10.80
CA LEU A 326 -35.37 17.29 -9.43
C LEU A 326 -36.72 17.25 -8.69
N ALA A 327 -37.85 17.36 -9.42
CA ALA A 327 -39.19 17.38 -8.82
C ALA A 327 -39.74 15.97 -8.47
N ASN A 328 -39.15 14.91 -9.02
CA ASN A 328 -39.61 13.52 -8.84
C ASN A 328 -38.73 12.67 -7.91
N LEU A 329 -37.82 13.29 -7.16
CA LEU A 329 -37.12 12.60 -6.08
C LEU A 329 -38.11 12.37 -4.91
N PRO A 330 -38.25 11.14 -4.39
CA PRO A 330 -39.01 10.95 -3.16
C PRO A 330 -38.32 11.71 -2.04
N VAL A 331 -39.07 12.56 -1.33
CA VAL A 331 -38.60 13.25 -0.14
C VAL A 331 -38.42 12.20 0.96
N VAL A 332 -37.19 11.69 1.07
CA VAL A 332 -36.71 11.03 2.28
C VAL A 332 -36.11 12.12 3.14
N GLU A 333 -36.65 12.35 4.33
CA GLU A 333 -36.01 13.18 5.35
C GLU A 333 -34.68 12.52 5.74
N GLY A 334 -33.60 13.00 5.13
CA GLY A 334 -32.23 12.62 5.42
C GLY A 334 -31.34 13.83 5.19
N GLU A 335 -30.65 14.26 6.24
CA GLU A 335 -29.76 15.43 6.22
C GLU A 335 -28.71 15.32 5.10
N ALA A 336 -28.45 16.44 4.43
CA ALA A 336 -27.40 16.55 3.42
C ALA A 336 -26.05 16.14 4.03
N GLY A 337 -25.41 15.09 3.50
CA GLY A 337 -24.11 14.61 3.98
C GLY A 337 -23.91 13.10 3.93
N ARG A 338 -24.98 12.31 3.81
CA ARG A 338 -24.87 10.87 3.54
C ARG A 338 -24.98 10.61 2.03
N GLY A 339 -23.86 10.78 1.34
CA GLY A 339 -23.71 10.31 -0.04
C GLY A 339 -23.99 8.80 -0.11
N GLU A 340 -24.81 8.40 -1.07
CA GLU A 340 -25.23 7.04 -1.33
C GLU A 340 -24.04 6.07 -1.50
N LEU A 341 -24.29 4.81 -1.12
CA LEU A 341 -23.37 3.66 -1.03
C LEU A 341 -22.73 3.20 -2.36
N ASN A 342 -22.73 4.01 -3.42
CA ASN A 342 -22.39 3.57 -4.78
C ASN A 342 -21.09 4.16 -5.39
N ASN A 343 -20.13 4.61 -4.58
CA ASN A 343 -18.88 5.21 -5.08
C ASN A 343 -17.61 4.35 -4.89
N ALA A 344 -17.68 3.07 -4.51
CA ALA A 344 -16.49 2.25 -4.26
C ALA A 344 -15.71 1.84 -5.53
N ALA A 345 -16.31 1.95 -6.72
CA ALA A 345 -15.81 1.31 -7.93
C ALA A 345 -14.55 1.97 -8.56
N THR A 346 -14.30 3.25 -8.30
CA THR A 346 -13.14 4.00 -8.86
C THR A 346 -11.92 4.02 -7.92
N TRP A 347 -12.14 3.93 -6.60
CA TRP A 347 -11.07 4.00 -5.60
C TRP A 347 -10.37 2.68 -5.31
N ASP A 348 -11.06 1.57 -5.56
CA ASP A 348 -10.53 0.22 -5.41
C ASP A 348 -9.72 -0.26 -6.63
N ASP A 349 -9.45 0.64 -7.57
CA ASP A 349 -8.68 0.37 -8.77
C ASP A 349 -7.17 0.57 -8.63
N PHE A 350 -6.73 1.35 -7.65
CA PHE A 350 -5.33 1.69 -7.46
C PHE A 350 -4.92 1.52 -5.99
N PRO A 351 -3.63 1.25 -5.70
CA PRO A 351 -3.16 1.16 -4.32
C PRO A 351 -3.44 2.46 -3.56
N ASN A 352 -4.02 2.34 -2.37
CA ASN A 352 -4.36 3.50 -1.56
C ASN A 352 -3.22 3.83 -0.60
N GLY A 353 -2.62 5.01 -0.81
CA GLY A 353 -1.62 5.58 0.08
C GLY A 353 -2.23 6.08 1.40
N ARG A 354 -1.48 6.91 2.11
CA ARG A 354 -1.89 7.54 3.36
C ARG A 354 -3.17 8.39 3.25
N PHE A 355 -3.41 8.98 2.08
CA PHE A 355 -4.52 9.91 1.85
C PHE A 355 -5.68 9.32 1.02
N GLY A 356 -5.67 7.99 0.80
CA GLY A 356 -6.78 7.29 0.15
C GLY A 356 -7.95 7.02 1.12
N ASP A 357 -9.04 6.43 0.62
CA ASP A 357 -10.18 6.04 1.45
C ASP A 357 -9.74 4.98 2.48
N PHE A 358 -9.89 5.27 3.77
CA PHE A 358 -9.53 4.36 4.87
C PHE A 358 -10.34 3.07 4.87
N LYS A 359 -11.50 3.09 4.21
CA LYS A 359 -12.35 1.93 4.00
C LYS A 359 -11.77 1.01 2.94
N SER A 360 -10.90 1.49 2.06
CA SER A 360 -10.28 0.60 1.08
C SER A 360 -9.39 -0.41 1.80
N PRO A 361 -9.51 -1.70 1.47
CA PRO A 361 -8.57 -2.73 1.93
C PRO A 361 -7.11 -2.45 1.59
N ALA A 362 -6.85 -1.62 0.57
CA ALA A 362 -5.51 -1.25 0.15
C ALA A 362 -4.94 -0.05 0.92
N PHE A 363 -5.69 0.55 1.85
CA PHE A 363 -5.27 1.72 2.61
C PHE A 363 -4.02 1.45 3.45
N GLY A 364 -3.04 2.36 3.36
CA GLY A 364 -1.77 2.23 4.06
C GLY A 364 -0.85 1.12 3.52
N SER A 365 -1.14 0.60 2.33
CA SER A 365 -0.35 -0.43 1.61
C SER A 365 1.15 -0.10 1.50
N SER A 366 1.51 1.19 1.54
CA SER A 366 2.90 1.65 1.57
C SER A 366 3.72 1.03 2.70
N GLY A 367 3.11 0.60 3.81
CA GLY A 367 3.83 0.00 4.93
C GLY A 367 4.20 -1.47 4.78
N LEU A 368 3.37 -2.29 4.12
CA LEU A 368 3.56 -3.76 4.07
C LEU A 368 4.48 -4.23 2.94
N TRP A 369 4.61 -3.43 1.89
CA TRP A 369 5.55 -3.66 0.78
C TRP A 369 6.71 -2.67 0.83
N GLY A 370 7.25 -2.47 2.04
CA GLY A 370 8.37 -1.58 2.32
C GLY A 370 8.19 -0.14 1.85
N GLY A 371 7.67 0.69 2.75
CA GLY A 371 8.27 2.01 2.92
C GLY A 371 9.74 1.73 3.23
N PRO A 372 10.70 2.43 2.61
CA PRO A 372 12.10 2.09 2.78
C PRO A 372 12.37 1.99 4.28
N ALA A 373 12.86 0.84 4.72
CA ALA A 373 13.76 0.84 5.85
C ALA A 373 14.96 1.65 5.35
N ILE A 374 14.86 2.98 5.45
CA ILE A 374 16.00 3.85 5.17
C ILE A 374 17.08 3.33 6.11
N GLY A 375 18.22 2.91 5.55
CA GLY A 375 19.29 2.30 6.34
C GLY A 375 19.71 3.27 7.46
N HIS A 376 20.01 2.74 8.64
CA HIS A 376 20.52 3.54 9.77
C HIS A 376 21.64 4.47 9.33
N ALA A 377 22.58 3.98 8.52
CA ALA A 377 23.69 4.78 8.04
C ALA A 377 23.22 5.91 7.11
N GLU A 378 22.21 5.66 6.28
CA GLU A 378 21.66 6.66 5.37
C GLU A 378 20.94 7.77 6.14
N ILE A 379 20.07 7.44 7.12
CA ILE A 379 19.41 8.45 7.97
C ILE A 379 20.45 9.27 8.73
N ILE A 380 21.44 8.62 9.36
CA ILE A 380 22.48 9.34 10.11
C ILE A 380 23.33 10.23 9.18
N SER A 381 23.62 9.77 7.96
CA SER A 381 24.37 10.57 6.98
C SER A 381 23.63 11.83 6.54
N GLN A 382 22.30 11.77 6.46
CA GLN A 382 21.45 12.87 6.03
C GLN A 382 21.11 13.79 7.21
N CYS A 383 20.65 13.23 8.32
CA CYS A 383 20.10 13.98 9.44
C CYS A 383 21.12 14.28 10.56
N GLY A 384 22.30 13.65 10.55
CA GLY A 384 23.36 13.92 11.52
C GLY A 384 22.98 13.61 12.98
N HIS A 385 23.39 14.49 13.89
CA HIS A 385 23.26 14.32 15.35
C HIS A 385 22.60 15.55 15.99
N PRO A 386 21.26 15.68 15.94
CA PRO A 386 20.58 16.84 16.51
C PRO A 386 20.58 16.78 18.04
N ARG A 387 21.08 17.82 18.72
CA ARG A 387 21.14 17.89 20.19
C ARG A 387 20.24 18.96 20.77
N THR A 388 19.85 19.92 19.95
CA THR A 388 18.96 21.02 20.29
C THR A 388 17.78 21.10 19.32
N LEU A 389 16.73 21.83 19.73
CA LEU A 389 15.60 22.13 18.85
C LEU A 389 16.02 22.94 17.61
N ASP A 390 17.06 23.75 17.72
CA ASP A 390 17.61 24.51 16.60
C ASP A 390 18.30 23.59 15.59
N ASP A 391 19.04 22.57 16.06
CA ASP A 391 19.62 21.54 15.19
C ASP A 391 18.52 20.78 14.44
N LEU A 392 17.45 20.39 15.15
CA LEU A 392 16.32 19.71 14.53
C LEU A 392 15.65 20.60 13.49
N THR A 393 15.44 21.88 13.81
CA THR A 393 14.89 22.87 12.87
C THR A 393 15.79 23.03 11.63
N ALA A 394 17.10 23.04 11.81
CA ALA A 394 18.05 23.12 10.71
C ALA A 394 17.95 21.90 9.77
N ILE A 395 17.73 20.69 10.30
CA ILE A 395 17.53 19.48 9.47
C ILE A 395 16.30 19.62 8.57
N PHE A 396 15.17 20.06 9.11
CA PHE A 396 13.96 20.28 8.29
C PHE A 396 14.16 21.38 7.24
N LEU A 397 14.87 22.46 7.59
CA LEU A 397 15.21 23.51 6.61
C LEU A 397 16.17 23.00 5.53
N ASP A 398 17.16 22.20 5.90
CA ASP A 398 18.11 21.62 4.96
C ASP A 398 17.43 20.66 3.97
N TYR A 399 16.38 19.95 4.41
CA TYR A 399 15.53 19.16 3.52
C TYR A 399 14.74 20.04 2.55
N LEU A 400 14.09 21.10 3.04
CA LEU A 400 13.37 22.07 2.21
C LEU A 400 14.30 22.75 1.18
N HIS A 401 15.57 22.93 1.52
CA HIS A 401 16.60 23.48 0.63
C HIS A 401 17.32 22.43 -0.23
N SER A 402 16.86 21.18 -0.19
CA SER A 402 17.46 20.05 -0.93
C SER A 402 18.95 19.85 -0.65
N LYS A 403 19.47 20.30 0.50
CA LYS A 403 20.83 20.00 0.96
C LYS A 403 20.92 18.56 1.45
N ILE A 404 19.83 18.05 2.02
CA ILE A 404 19.61 16.64 2.33
C ILE A 404 18.45 16.15 1.48
N LEU A 405 18.49 14.87 1.08
CA LEU A 405 17.54 14.32 0.10
C LEU A 405 16.31 13.68 0.76
N MET A 406 16.36 13.45 2.07
CA MET A 406 15.30 12.76 2.79
C MET A 406 15.30 13.09 4.27
N THR A 407 14.17 12.82 4.92
CA THR A 407 14.01 12.77 6.38
C THR A 407 13.30 11.47 6.75
N PRO A 408 13.25 11.08 8.03
CA PRO A 408 12.46 9.93 8.47
C PRO A 408 10.96 10.03 8.13
N PHE A 409 10.43 11.25 7.97
CA PHE A 409 9.05 11.50 7.53
C PHE A 409 8.88 11.52 6.01
N SER A 410 9.97 11.72 5.26
CA SER A 410 9.94 11.92 3.81
C SER A 410 11.11 11.20 3.16
N PRO A 411 10.93 9.92 2.77
CA PRO A 411 12.00 9.10 2.19
C PRO A 411 12.40 9.48 0.75
N ALA A 412 11.68 10.43 0.15
CA ALA A 412 11.91 10.91 -1.20
C ALA A 412 12.32 12.39 -1.19
N PRO A 413 13.04 12.87 -2.21
CA PRO A 413 13.30 14.29 -2.40
C PRO A 413 12.01 15.11 -2.45
N LEU A 414 12.13 16.39 -2.13
CA LEU A 414 11.01 17.32 -2.11
C LEU A 414 10.28 17.33 -3.47
N SER A 415 8.95 17.20 -3.42
CA SER A 415 8.08 17.25 -4.61
C SER A 415 8.22 18.61 -5.31
N PRO A 416 8.25 18.67 -6.65
CA PRO A 416 8.22 19.94 -7.38
C PRO A 416 7.04 20.84 -7.00
N GLU A 417 5.91 20.28 -6.58
CA GLU A 417 4.74 21.07 -6.14
C GLU A 417 5.02 21.84 -4.83
N SER A 418 5.83 21.27 -3.94
CA SER A 418 6.18 21.92 -2.67
C SER A 418 7.05 23.16 -2.88
N LEU A 419 7.75 23.26 -4.02
CA LEU A 419 8.51 24.46 -4.39
C LEU A 419 7.59 25.68 -4.59
N MET A 420 6.32 25.47 -4.94
CA MET A 420 5.33 26.55 -5.11
C MET A 420 5.01 27.26 -3.79
N ILE A 421 5.21 26.59 -2.66
CA ILE A 421 4.89 27.06 -1.30
C ILE A 421 6.10 27.09 -0.37
N LEU A 422 7.31 26.90 -0.92
CA LEU A 422 8.55 26.81 -0.17
C LEU A 422 8.78 27.98 0.81
N PRO A 423 8.55 29.26 0.45
CA PRO A 423 8.72 30.37 1.40
C PRO A 423 7.83 30.26 2.64
N HIS A 424 6.63 29.71 2.49
CA HIS A 424 5.71 29.49 3.60
C HIS A 424 6.18 28.33 4.49
N LEU A 425 6.59 27.21 3.88
CA LEU A 425 7.13 26.06 4.61
C LEU A 425 8.39 26.43 5.41
N GLU A 426 9.26 27.27 4.85
CA GLU A 426 10.41 27.81 5.56
C GLU A 426 10.01 28.67 6.76
N ARG A 427 9.01 29.55 6.59
CA ARG A 427 8.52 30.42 7.66
C ARG A 427 7.95 29.61 8.83
N LEU A 428 7.16 28.58 8.53
CA LEU A 428 6.63 27.65 9.54
C LEU A 428 7.77 26.89 10.23
N THR A 429 8.70 26.33 9.45
CA THR A 429 9.82 25.57 10.01
C THR A 429 10.69 26.42 10.91
N ARG A 430 11.01 27.68 10.54
CA ARG A 430 11.78 28.62 11.38
C ARG A 430 11.08 28.99 12.69
N ARG A 431 9.75 28.90 12.74
CA ARG A 431 8.95 29.06 13.97
C ARG A 431 9.05 27.85 14.90
N GLY A 432 9.61 26.73 14.42
CA GLY A 432 9.61 25.44 15.12
C GLY A 432 8.39 24.58 14.79
N TRP A 433 7.68 24.89 13.70
CA TRP A 433 6.60 24.05 13.17
C TRP A 433 7.16 23.14 12.09
N TRP A 434 7.55 21.93 12.46
CA TRP A 434 8.21 21.01 11.54
C TRP A 434 7.19 20.31 10.64
N THR A 435 7.14 20.71 9.38
CA THR A 435 6.17 20.23 8.40
C THR A 435 6.51 18.82 7.91
N VAL A 436 5.51 17.94 7.86
CA VAL A 436 5.64 16.53 7.44
C VAL A 436 4.69 16.14 6.32
N GLY A 437 3.82 17.06 5.89
CA GLY A 437 2.99 16.92 4.70
C GLY A 437 2.50 18.30 4.27
N SER A 438 2.47 18.55 2.96
CA SER A 438 1.95 19.80 2.42
C SER A 438 1.55 19.63 0.96
N GLN A 439 0.61 20.47 0.51
CA GLN A 439 0.30 20.65 -0.89
C GLN A 439 -0.14 22.10 -1.16
N PRO A 440 0.17 22.65 -2.34
CA PRO A 440 -0.32 23.96 -2.73
C PRO A 440 -1.83 23.95 -3.02
N THR A 441 -2.40 25.14 -3.09
CA THR A 441 -3.73 25.34 -3.67
C THR A 441 -3.61 25.38 -5.19
N VAL A 442 -4.49 24.66 -5.90
CA VAL A 442 -4.55 24.62 -7.36
C VAL A 442 -5.99 24.82 -7.81
N ASP A 443 -6.22 25.85 -8.64
CA ASP A 443 -7.53 26.14 -9.22
C ASP A 443 -7.53 25.83 -10.73
N GLY A 444 -7.78 24.55 -11.06
CA GLY A 444 -8.00 24.12 -12.44
C GLY A 444 -6.75 24.10 -13.31
N ALA A 445 -5.65 23.52 -12.83
CA ALA A 445 -4.48 23.26 -13.66
C ALA A 445 -4.80 22.23 -14.74
N SER A 446 -4.07 22.27 -15.86
CA SER A 446 -4.19 21.24 -16.91
C SER A 446 -3.87 19.86 -16.33
N SER A 447 -4.62 18.82 -16.69
CA SER A 447 -4.28 17.44 -16.32
C SER A 447 -2.93 16.98 -16.87
N SER A 448 -2.38 17.69 -17.86
CA SER A 448 -1.06 17.43 -18.43
C SER A 448 0.02 18.40 -17.92
N ASP A 449 -0.27 19.16 -16.87
CA ASP A 449 0.74 19.99 -16.19
C ASP A 449 1.89 19.12 -15.64
N GLU A 450 3.14 19.59 -15.77
CA GLU A 450 4.32 18.80 -15.40
C GLU A 450 4.51 18.64 -13.89
N VAL A 451 3.91 19.51 -13.09
CA VAL A 451 4.09 19.57 -11.63
C VAL A 451 2.90 18.95 -10.91
N VAL A 452 1.68 19.41 -11.21
CA VAL A 452 0.45 19.01 -10.49
C VAL A 452 -0.52 18.20 -11.35
N GLY A 453 -0.21 18.00 -12.63
CA GLY A 453 -1.08 17.31 -13.57
C GLY A 453 -1.11 15.79 -13.36
N TRP A 454 -2.30 15.21 -13.42
CA TRP A 454 -2.53 13.77 -13.41
C TRP A 454 -3.83 13.41 -14.13
N GLY A 455 -3.97 12.13 -14.49
CA GLY A 455 -5.16 11.58 -15.12
C GLY A 455 -5.22 11.81 -16.64
N PRO A 456 -6.37 11.50 -17.27
CA PRO A 456 -6.54 11.64 -18.72
C PRO A 456 -6.23 13.04 -19.23
N ARG A 457 -5.69 13.12 -20.46
CA ARG A 457 -5.41 14.40 -21.13
C ARG A 457 -6.68 15.23 -21.32
N ALA A 458 -6.49 16.55 -21.43
CA ALA A 458 -7.56 17.54 -21.62
C ALA A 458 -8.57 17.62 -20.45
N GLY A 459 -8.15 17.22 -19.25
CA GLY A 459 -8.88 17.46 -18.02
C GLY A 459 -8.31 18.63 -17.22
N TYR A 460 -8.91 18.86 -16.05
CA TYR A 460 -8.50 19.89 -15.09
C TYR A 460 -8.34 19.30 -13.70
N VAL A 461 -7.27 19.68 -13.01
CA VAL A 461 -6.92 19.25 -11.65
C VAL A 461 -7.07 20.40 -10.67
N PHE A 462 -7.55 20.09 -9.48
CA PHE A 462 -7.80 21.02 -8.39
C PHE A 462 -7.22 20.49 -7.08
N GLN A 463 -6.72 21.40 -6.24
CA GLN A 463 -6.17 21.10 -4.93
C GLN A 463 -6.58 22.18 -3.92
N LYS A 464 -6.98 21.77 -2.72
CA LYS A 464 -7.09 22.65 -1.55
C LYS A 464 -5.73 22.76 -0.88
N GLY A 465 -5.32 23.97 -0.50
CA GLY A 465 -4.13 24.14 0.32
C GLY A 465 -4.24 23.34 1.62
N PHE A 466 -3.20 22.54 1.89
CA PHE A 466 -3.10 21.74 3.11
C PHE A 466 -1.67 21.72 3.63
N VAL A 467 -1.53 21.70 4.96
CA VAL A 467 -0.25 21.48 5.64
C VAL A 467 -0.45 20.68 6.91
N GLU A 468 0.51 19.83 7.21
CA GLU A 468 0.61 19.08 8.46
C GLU A 468 2.00 19.23 9.07
N PHE A 469 2.04 19.46 10.37
CA PHE A 469 3.27 19.76 11.10
C PHE A 469 3.19 19.38 12.58
N PHE A 470 4.35 19.31 13.23
CA PHE A 470 4.46 19.19 14.67
C PHE A 470 4.63 20.56 15.34
N CYS A 471 3.88 20.83 16.42
CA CYS A 471 3.97 22.07 17.20
C CYS A 471 3.72 21.83 18.71
N THR A 472 3.87 22.85 19.56
CA THR A 472 3.57 22.74 21.00
C THR A 472 2.07 22.84 21.29
N ALA A 473 1.66 22.38 22.48
CA ALA A 473 0.27 22.52 22.93
C ALA A 473 -0.20 23.99 22.97
N GLU A 474 0.66 24.94 23.36
CA GLU A 474 0.33 26.38 23.38
C GLU A 474 0.03 26.91 21.97
N GLU A 475 0.77 26.41 20.97
CA GLU A 475 0.56 26.79 19.58
C GLU A 475 -0.74 26.20 19.01
N VAL A 476 -1.10 24.97 19.43
CA VAL A 476 -2.41 24.38 19.13
C VAL A 476 -3.53 25.26 19.68
N ASP A 477 -3.45 25.66 20.95
CA ASP A 477 -4.46 26.55 21.57
C ASP A 477 -4.59 27.88 20.82
N GLY A 478 -3.47 28.42 20.31
CA GLY A 478 -3.47 29.63 19.48
C GLY A 478 -4.16 29.44 18.13
N ILE A 479 -3.89 28.33 17.45
CA ILE A 479 -4.54 27.97 16.18
C ILE A 479 -6.04 27.75 16.39
N GLU A 480 -6.41 27.04 17.45
CA GLU A 480 -7.80 26.75 17.82
C GLU A 480 -8.60 28.02 18.08
N ARG A 481 -8.00 28.98 18.79
CA ARG A 481 -8.61 30.29 19.04
C ARG A 481 -8.86 31.06 17.74
N ARG A 482 -7.85 31.17 16.86
CA ARG A 482 -8.00 31.87 15.57
C ARG A 482 -9.06 31.22 14.69
N ALA A 483 -9.07 29.89 14.62
CA ALA A 483 -10.07 29.15 13.86
C ALA A 483 -11.49 29.34 14.43
N SER A 484 -11.64 29.43 15.76
CA SER A 484 -12.93 29.70 16.41
C SER A 484 -13.43 31.13 16.15
N GLU A 485 -12.54 32.11 16.09
CA GLU A 485 -12.87 33.50 15.77
C GLU A 485 -13.31 33.67 14.31
N HIS A 486 -12.84 32.78 13.42
CA HIS A 486 -13.07 32.85 11.97
C HIS A 486 -13.98 31.72 11.42
N GLY A 487 -14.58 30.85 12.27
CA GLY A 487 -15.35 29.67 11.83
C GLY A 487 -16.22 28.97 12.89
N ASN A 488 -16.96 27.91 12.49
CA ASN A 488 -17.90 27.18 13.34
C ASN A 488 -17.32 25.87 13.92
N GLY A 489 -17.31 25.75 15.26
CA GLY A 489 -17.56 24.51 16.04
C GLY A 489 -16.43 23.47 16.20
N TRP A 490 -15.99 23.25 17.44
CA TRP A 490 -15.06 22.19 17.86
C TRP A 490 -15.80 21.05 18.61
N GLY A 491 -15.27 19.82 18.54
CA GLY A 491 -15.75 18.64 19.27
C GLY A 491 -14.70 18.01 20.22
N GLU A 492 -14.98 16.82 20.77
CA GLU A 492 -14.11 16.11 21.75
C GLU A 492 -12.76 15.63 21.17
N PHE A 493 -12.62 15.61 19.85
CA PHE A 493 -11.35 15.70 19.14
C PHE A 493 -11.15 17.17 18.77
N ARG A 494 -9.97 17.75 19.02
CA ARG A 494 -9.68 19.15 18.68
C ARG A 494 -9.62 19.33 17.15
N GLY A 495 -10.78 19.29 16.51
CA GLY A 495 -10.99 19.49 15.10
C GLY A 495 -12.48 19.72 14.81
N ASN A 496 -12.75 20.25 13.63
CA ASN A 496 -14.08 20.62 13.15
C ASN A 496 -14.59 19.71 12.02
N VAL A 497 -13.92 18.58 11.78
CA VAL A 497 -14.37 17.56 10.83
C VAL A 497 -15.45 16.72 11.51
N PRO A 498 -16.70 16.69 11.00
CA PRO A 498 -17.76 15.85 11.56
C PRO A 498 -17.37 14.37 11.57
N GLU A 499 -18.00 13.57 12.43
CA GLU A 499 -17.86 12.12 12.39
C GLU A 499 -18.37 11.58 11.04
N GLY A 500 -17.52 10.82 10.32
CA GLY A 500 -17.78 10.40 8.93
C GLY A 500 -17.67 11.52 7.87
N GLY A 501 -17.25 12.72 8.27
CA GLY A 501 -17.02 13.86 7.36
C GLY A 501 -15.84 13.61 6.42
N ARG A 502 -16.06 13.86 5.13
CA ARG A 502 -15.07 13.60 4.07
C ARG A 502 -14.59 14.90 3.44
N ASN A 503 -13.30 15.21 3.56
CA ASN A 503 -12.72 16.37 2.88
C ASN A 503 -11.87 15.92 1.70
N ALA A 504 -12.46 15.92 0.51
CA ALA A 504 -11.69 15.83 -0.73
C ALA A 504 -10.80 17.07 -0.84
N VAL A 505 -9.49 16.85 -0.90
CA VAL A 505 -8.49 17.92 -1.03
C VAL A 505 -7.79 17.93 -2.37
N THR A 506 -7.87 16.83 -3.15
CA THR A 506 -7.39 16.77 -4.54
C THR A 506 -8.42 16.07 -5.41
N TRP A 507 -8.82 16.72 -6.50
CA TRP A 507 -9.78 16.16 -7.46
C TRP A 507 -9.49 16.59 -8.89
N GLY A 508 -10.01 15.83 -9.84
CA GLY A 508 -9.85 16.02 -11.27
C GLY A 508 -11.16 15.88 -12.01
N VAL A 509 -11.36 16.71 -13.03
CA VAL A 509 -12.51 16.67 -13.94
C VAL A 509 -11.98 16.33 -15.33
N PHE A 510 -12.40 15.18 -15.87
CA PHE A 510 -11.88 14.64 -17.12
C PHE A 510 -12.99 14.46 -18.17
N PRO A 511 -12.71 14.69 -19.46
CA PRO A 511 -13.70 14.52 -20.52
C PRO A 511 -14.27 13.09 -20.56
N GLY A 512 -15.60 12.97 -20.50
CA GLY A 512 -16.29 11.69 -20.63
C GLY A 512 -16.14 10.75 -19.42
N GLN A 513 -15.66 11.25 -18.28
CA GLN A 513 -15.55 10.50 -17.03
C GLN A 513 -16.25 11.24 -15.89
N GLU A 514 -16.56 10.50 -14.82
CA GLU A 514 -16.99 11.09 -13.56
C GLU A 514 -15.84 11.85 -12.88
N ILE A 515 -16.17 12.67 -11.88
CA ILE A 515 -15.15 13.39 -11.10
C ILE A 515 -14.33 12.36 -10.33
N ALA A 516 -13.03 12.32 -10.59
CA ALA A 516 -12.11 11.53 -9.80
C ALA A 516 -11.57 12.39 -8.65
N GLN A 517 -11.48 11.81 -7.47
CA GLN A 517 -10.78 12.41 -6.34
C GLN A 517 -9.64 11.45 -6.01
N THR A 518 -8.51 11.95 -5.49
CA THR A 518 -7.32 11.12 -5.24
C THR A 518 -6.81 11.24 -3.81
N THR A 519 -7.08 12.37 -3.17
CA THR A 519 -6.61 12.70 -1.82
C THR A 519 -7.79 13.15 -0.98
N ILE A 520 -8.04 12.44 0.12
CA ILE A 520 -9.06 12.76 1.11
C ILE A 520 -8.39 12.87 2.48
N ILE A 521 -8.80 13.89 3.24
CA ILE A 521 -8.40 14.06 4.63
C ILE A 521 -9.64 13.84 5.51
N GLU A 522 -9.61 12.75 6.28
CA GLU A 522 -10.70 12.33 7.17
C GLU A 522 -10.15 12.06 8.56
N ARG A 523 -11.03 12.06 9.56
CA ARG A 523 -10.67 11.84 10.97
C ARG A 523 -10.00 10.48 11.16
N GLU A 524 -10.55 9.44 10.57
CA GLU A 524 -10.11 8.05 10.72
C GLU A 524 -8.72 7.84 10.09
N SER A 525 -8.50 8.38 8.88
CA SER A 525 -7.19 8.36 8.20
C SER A 525 -6.13 9.10 9.02
N PHE A 526 -6.48 10.24 9.62
CA PHE A 526 -5.57 11.01 10.48
C PHE A 526 -5.22 10.25 11.76
N LEU A 527 -6.20 9.60 12.41
CA LEU A 527 -5.96 8.80 13.60
C LEU A 527 -5.04 7.60 13.33
N SER A 528 -5.23 6.91 12.19
CA SER A 528 -4.34 5.83 11.77
C SER A 528 -2.93 6.32 11.45
N TRP A 529 -2.81 7.49 10.81
CA TRP A 529 -1.51 8.10 10.51
C TRP A 529 -0.78 8.57 11.76
N LYS A 530 -1.49 9.16 12.73
CA LYS A 530 -0.91 9.71 13.96
C LYS A 530 0.02 8.71 14.65
N GLU A 531 -0.42 7.47 14.79
CA GLU A 531 0.37 6.42 15.43
C GLU A 531 1.70 6.17 14.71
N GLU A 532 1.68 6.11 13.37
CA GLU A 532 2.89 5.97 12.55
C GLU A 532 3.78 7.23 12.63
N ALA A 533 3.20 8.42 12.59
CA ALA A 533 3.95 9.68 12.71
C ALA A 533 4.76 9.76 14.02
N PHE A 534 4.16 9.34 15.14
CA PHE A 534 4.87 9.30 16.42
C PHE A 534 5.80 8.07 16.55
N SER A 535 5.54 6.97 15.84
CA SER A 535 6.49 5.84 15.77
C SER A 535 7.77 6.25 15.06
N ILE A 536 7.69 7.05 14.00
CA ILE A 536 8.85 7.56 13.26
C ILE A 536 9.80 8.34 14.18
N TRP A 537 9.29 9.15 15.11
CA TRP A 537 10.14 9.81 16.11
C TRP A 537 10.87 8.80 17.01
N SER A 538 10.19 7.73 17.43
CA SER A 538 10.79 6.67 18.26
C SER A 538 11.85 5.88 17.48
N GLU A 539 11.57 5.58 16.22
CA GLU A 539 12.51 4.92 15.30
C GLU A 539 13.75 5.80 15.10
N TRP A 540 13.57 7.10 14.87
CA TRP A 540 14.68 8.05 14.75
C TRP A 540 15.47 8.17 16.05
N ALA A 541 14.82 8.21 17.21
CA ALA A 541 15.49 8.23 18.51
C ALA A 541 16.32 6.93 18.75
N SER A 542 15.83 5.80 18.26
CA SER A 542 16.48 4.49 18.43
C SER A 542 17.82 4.38 17.69
N LEU A 543 18.06 5.24 16.69
CA LEU A 543 19.33 5.32 15.96
C LEU A 543 20.49 5.75 16.86
N TYR A 544 20.19 6.45 17.95
CA TYR A 544 21.17 6.99 18.86
C TYR A 544 21.26 6.15 20.13
N ARG A 545 22.46 6.15 20.74
CA ARG A 545 22.72 5.35 21.94
C ARG A 545 21.74 5.70 23.06
N PRO A 546 21.31 4.71 23.86
CA PRO A 546 20.56 4.98 25.09
C PRO A 546 21.24 6.07 25.91
N GLN A 547 20.45 7.02 26.42
CA GLN A 547 20.88 8.17 27.22
C GLN A 547 21.70 9.26 26.50
N SER A 548 21.88 9.21 25.17
CA SER A 548 22.51 10.31 24.44
C SER A 548 21.64 11.57 24.41
N GLU A 549 22.23 12.73 24.12
CA GLU A 549 21.49 13.99 24.02
C GLU A 549 20.51 13.98 22.84
N GLU A 550 20.93 13.37 21.73
CA GLU A 550 20.11 13.23 20.52
C GLU A 550 18.85 12.39 20.79
N ARG A 551 19.03 11.26 21.48
CA ARG A 551 17.91 10.39 21.84
C ARG A 551 16.92 11.08 22.77
N ARG A 552 17.41 11.77 23.80
CA ARG A 552 16.54 12.52 24.74
C ARG A 552 15.76 13.61 24.04
N LEU A 553 16.37 14.33 23.11
CA LEU A 553 15.69 15.36 22.31
C LEU A 553 14.55 14.78 21.47
N LEU A 554 14.81 13.70 20.74
CA LEU A 554 13.81 13.09 19.86
C LEU A 554 12.67 12.44 20.66
N GLU A 555 12.99 11.80 21.79
CA GLU A 555 12.00 11.28 22.73
C GLU A 555 11.16 12.41 23.36
N SER A 556 11.76 13.55 23.74
CA SER A 556 11.00 14.68 24.28
C SER A 556 10.10 15.32 23.22
N VAL A 557 10.57 15.45 21.97
CA VAL A 557 9.76 15.93 20.85
C VAL A 557 8.54 15.02 20.64
N ARG A 558 8.73 13.71 20.66
CA ARG A 558 7.63 12.74 20.56
C ARG A 558 6.61 12.90 21.68
N ASP A 559 7.07 13.09 22.90
CA ASP A 559 6.22 13.06 24.10
C ASP A 559 5.49 14.39 24.34
N GLU A 560 6.06 15.52 23.88
CA GLU A 560 5.56 16.87 24.20
C GLU A 560 4.84 17.56 23.04
N ARG A 561 5.07 17.14 21.78
CA ARG A 561 4.52 17.82 20.59
C ARG A 561 3.19 17.24 20.15
N TRP A 562 2.43 18.09 19.47
CA TRP A 562 1.16 17.74 18.83
C TRP A 562 1.36 17.65 17.33
N LEU A 563 0.70 16.68 16.70
CA LEU A 563 0.55 16.61 15.25
C LEU A 563 -0.70 17.38 14.85
N VAL A 564 -0.57 18.35 13.95
CA VAL A 564 -1.65 19.23 13.52
C VAL A 564 -1.79 19.17 12.00
N SER A 565 -3.00 18.98 11.51
CA SER A 565 -3.37 18.92 10.09
C SER A 565 -4.40 20.01 9.79
N ILE A 566 -4.11 20.90 8.83
CA ILE A 566 -4.93 22.08 8.52
C ILE A 566 -5.20 22.11 7.01
N VAL A 567 -6.48 22.16 6.65
CA VAL A 567 -6.97 22.28 5.28
C VAL A 567 -7.69 23.61 5.14
N HIS A 568 -7.32 24.41 4.15
CA HIS A 568 -8.08 25.61 3.79
C HIS A 568 -9.05 25.29 2.66
N HIS A 569 -10.34 25.56 2.86
CA HIS A 569 -11.37 25.16 1.90
C HIS A 569 -11.49 26.07 0.68
N ASP A 570 -11.06 27.32 0.80
CA ASP A 570 -11.00 28.23 -0.34
C ASP A 570 -9.82 27.86 -1.25
N TYR A 571 -10.10 27.01 -2.24
CA TYR A 571 -9.12 26.57 -3.22
C TYR A 571 -8.91 27.58 -4.36
N ARG A 572 -9.63 28.71 -4.36
CA ARG A 572 -9.45 29.78 -5.36
C ARG A 572 -8.40 30.78 -4.93
N ASP A 573 -8.20 30.92 -3.61
CA ASP A 573 -7.16 31.77 -3.05
C ASP A 573 -5.92 30.94 -2.68
N PRO A 574 -4.80 31.07 -3.41
CA PRO A 574 -3.59 30.32 -3.13
C PRO A 574 -2.86 30.77 -1.85
N GLN A 575 -3.21 31.93 -1.29
CA GLN A 575 -2.58 32.48 -0.09
C GLN A 575 -3.39 32.23 1.18
N ALA A 576 -4.68 31.90 1.09
CA ALA A 576 -5.57 31.89 2.24
C ALA A 576 -5.12 30.99 3.40
N LEU A 577 -4.63 29.77 3.12
CA LEU A 577 -4.04 28.90 4.15
C LEU A 577 -2.85 29.57 4.84
N TRP A 578 -1.97 30.16 4.05
CA TRP A 578 -0.70 30.71 4.53
C TRP A 578 -0.91 31.99 5.30
N THR A 579 -1.81 32.87 4.84
CA THR A 579 -2.30 34.04 5.57
C THR A 579 -2.86 33.64 6.94
N PHE A 580 -3.73 32.62 7.00
CA PHE A 580 -4.28 32.12 8.26
C PHE A 580 -3.21 31.63 9.25
N LEU A 581 -2.14 30.98 8.76
CA LEU A 581 -1.08 30.43 9.62
C LEU A 581 0.00 31.44 9.99
N CYS A 582 0.27 32.39 9.09
CA CYS A 582 1.43 33.25 9.16
C CYS A 582 1.12 34.69 9.60
N ASP A 583 -0.12 35.15 9.51
CA ASP A 583 -0.45 36.49 10.00
C ASP A 583 -0.62 36.46 11.53
N GLU A 584 0.37 37.07 12.19
CA GLU A 584 0.29 37.44 13.60
C GLU A 584 -0.63 38.67 13.67
N THR A 585 -1.84 38.48 14.20
CA THR A 585 -2.64 39.58 14.74
C THR A 585 -2.35 39.74 16.22
#